data_AF-A0A7Z1AJ21-F1
#
_entry.id   AF-A0A7Z1AJ21-F1
#
_cell.length_a   1.000
_cell.length_b   1.000
_cell.length_c   1.000
_cell.angle_alpha   90.00
_cell.angle_beta   90.00
_cell.angle_gamma   90.00
#
_symmetry.space_group_name_H-M   'P 1'
#
loop_
_entity.id
_entity.type
_entity.pdbx_description
1 polymer ?
#
loop_
_entity_poly.entity_id
_entity_poly.type
_entity_poly.pdbx_seq_one_letter_code
_entity_poly.pdbx_strand_id
1 'polypeptide(L)'
;MYVDPTSNTKASNLRWIVPYCRPDVPRVFAALVLFVVDKILIMLVPILAGMIVDLVIVDRHLDQLLPLCGAMVGATLVRTCARYGYQMLMERFGQNSIYRLVSDQYEKLHSLDFTYFNHTRTGDIMNRLTADTDAIRHFLSWVTYNVVDCVCLFIGSLAVMFTIEWRLALALLAITPFLAYCARQLAKHARPLFLSMRESLARLNSMVKENIEGNRVVQAFVREPYEIRKLDEHNAAVDPHVCLVVDCSTVEDHTLPGPAHRADLSVRQRSVVPADRVK
;
A
#
# COMPACT_ATOMS: atom_id res chain seq x y z
N MET A 1 -16.63 25.95 -7.57
CA MET A 1 -17.38 25.28 -8.66
C MET A 1 -18.16 24.17 -7.98
N TYR A 2 -19.33 24.50 -7.46
CA TYR A 2 -20.20 23.60 -6.70
C TYR A 2 -20.68 22.49 -7.63
N VAL A 3 -20.35 21.23 -7.33
CA VAL A 3 -20.82 20.08 -8.09
C VAL A 3 -22.06 19.56 -7.39
N ASP A 4 -23.23 19.74 -8.01
CA ASP A 4 -24.51 19.38 -7.42
C ASP A 4 -24.60 17.86 -7.12
N PRO A 5 -24.67 17.46 -5.84
CA PRO A 5 -24.56 16.06 -5.44
C PRO A 5 -25.85 15.25 -5.67
N THR A 6 -26.95 15.89 -6.10
CA THR A 6 -28.26 15.24 -6.22
C THR A 6 -28.54 14.57 -7.57
N SER A 7 -27.63 14.66 -8.54
CA SER A 7 -27.95 14.30 -9.94
C SER A 7 -27.98 12.81 -10.31
N ASN A 8 -27.65 11.85 -9.43
CA ASN A 8 -27.74 10.43 -9.84
C ASN A 8 -27.68 9.39 -8.71
N THR A 9 -28.84 9.02 -8.16
CA THR A 9 -28.99 7.90 -7.19
C THR A 9 -29.15 6.52 -7.84
N LYS A 10 -29.09 6.39 -9.18
CA LYS A 10 -29.48 5.15 -9.90
C LYS A 10 -28.41 4.51 -10.80
N ALA A 11 -27.15 4.97 -10.81
CA ALA A 11 -26.10 4.36 -11.64
C ALA A 11 -24.94 3.83 -10.79
N SER A 12 -24.40 2.68 -11.18
CA SER A 12 -23.24 1.97 -10.60
C SER A 12 -22.26 2.88 -9.82
N ASN A 13 -21.94 2.45 -8.59
CA ASN A 13 -21.37 3.17 -7.43
C ASN A 13 -20.11 4.05 -7.64
N LEU A 14 -19.54 4.21 -8.84
CA LEU A 14 -18.42 5.12 -9.12
C LEU A 14 -18.79 6.35 -9.95
N ARG A 15 -19.99 6.39 -10.55
CA ARG A 15 -20.36 7.47 -11.48
C ARG A 15 -20.46 8.86 -10.80
N TRP A 16 -20.65 8.89 -9.49
CA TRP A 16 -20.72 10.11 -8.69
C TRP A 16 -19.35 10.78 -8.48
N ILE A 17 -18.23 10.06 -8.67
CA ILE A 17 -16.85 10.60 -8.53
C ILE A 17 -16.39 11.30 -9.81
N VAL A 18 -16.91 10.86 -10.97
CA VAL A 18 -16.54 11.37 -12.30
C VAL A 18 -16.60 12.91 -12.44
N PRO A 19 -17.61 13.63 -11.89
CA PRO A 19 -17.66 15.08 -11.91
C PRO A 19 -16.46 15.75 -11.23
N TYR A 20 -15.95 15.19 -10.13
CA TYR A 20 -14.78 15.72 -9.42
C TYR A 20 -13.48 15.55 -10.21
N CYS A 21 -13.41 14.49 -11.04
CA CYS A 21 -12.26 14.20 -11.89
C CYS A 21 -12.27 14.96 -13.23
N ARG A 22 -13.43 15.40 -13.71
CA ARG A 22 -13.61 16.06 -15.02
C ARG A 22 -12.69 17.27 -15.27
N PRO A 23 -12.49 18.19 -14.32
CA PRO A 23 -11.67 19.38 -14.54
C PRO A 23 -10.19 19.07 -14.83
N ASP A 24 -9.69 17.92 -14.37
CA ASP A 24 -8.29 17.53 -14.45
C ASP A 24 -8.01 16.50 -15.56
N VAL A 25 -9.00 16.16 -16.39
CA VAL A 25 -8.88 15.28 -17.57
C VAL A 25 -7.73 15.64 -18.53
N PRO A 26 -7.41 16.93 -18.86
CA PRO A 26 -6.28 17.21 -19.73
C PRO A 26 -4.94 16.76 -19.13
N ARG A 27 -4.80 16.76 -17.80
CA ARG A 27 -3.60 16.26 -17.11
C ARG A 27 -3.50 14.73 -17.20
N VAL A 28 -4.64 14.05 -17.12
CA VAL A 28 -4.72 12.59 -17.33
C VAL A 28 -4.33 12.23 -18.77
N PHE A 29 -4.76 13.00 -19.76
CA PHE A 29 -4.36 12.77 -21.15
C PHE A 29 -2.85 12.98 -21.35
N ALA A 30 -2.29 14.05 -20.79
CA ALA A 30 -0.83 14.27 -20.81
C ALA A 30 -0.07 13.13 -20.12
N ALA A 31 -0.56 12.65 -18.97
CA ALA A 31 0.00 11.51 -18.26
C ALA A 31 -0.06 10.23 -19.10
N LEU A 32 -1.17 10.00 -19.82
CA LEU A 32 -1.33 8.84 -20.69
C LEU A 32 -0.29 8.85 -21.83
N VAL A 33 -0.03 10.00 -22.45
CA VAL A 33 0.99 10.13 -23.49
C VAL A 33 2.39 9.81 -22.93
N LEU A 34 2.76 10.41 -21.80
CA LEU A 34 4.04 10.12 -21.12
C LEU A 34 4.17 8.65 -20.70
N PHE A 35 3.07 8.05 -20.26
CA PHE A 35 3.00 6.63 -19.91
C PHE A 35 3.27 5.73 -21.12
N VAL A 36 2.63 6.01 -22.27
CA VAL A 36 2.89 5.24 -23.50
C VAL A 36 4.36 5.37 -23.93
N VAL A 37 4.94 6.56 -23.82
CA VAL A 37 6.37 6.79 -24.09
C VAL A 37 7.25 5.97 -23.15
N ASP A 38 6.97 5.94 -21.84
CA ASP A 38 7.68 5.07 -20.88
C ASP A 38 7.57 3.59 -21.27
N LYS A 39 6.37 3.13 -21.69
CA LYS A 39 6.13 1.73 -22.07
C LYS A 39 6.87 1.32 -23.34
N ILE A 40 7.02 2.22 -24.30
CA ILE A 40 7.84 1.98 -25.49
C ILE A 40 9.32 1.91 -25.10
N LEU A 41 9.79 2.87 -24.28
CA LEU A 41 11.18 2.92 -23.84
C LEU A 41 11.60 1.70 -23.01
N ILE A 42 10.75 1.20 -22.11
CA ILE A 42 11.07 -0.04 -21.36
C ILE A 42 11.19 -1.26 -22.28
N MET A 43 10.40 -1.34 -23.35
CA MET A 43 10.47 -2.44 -24.32
C MET A 43 11.65 -2.30 -25.28
N LEU A 44 12.17 -1.10 -25.49
CA LEU A 44 13.36 -0.88 -26.30
C LEU A 44 14.64 -1.43 -25.63
N VAL A 45 14.72 -1.37 -24.30
CA VAL A 45 15.89 -1.84 -23.53
C VAL A 45 16.27 -3.30 -23.82
N PRO A 46 15.37 -4.30 -23.77
CA PRO A 46 15.73 -5.68 -24.07
C PRO A 46 16.14 -5.90 -25.54
N ILE A 47 15.58 -5.14 -26.48
CA ILE A 47 15.96 -5.20 -27.90
C ILE A 47 17.40 -4.67 -28.08
N LEU A 48 17.71 -3.53 -27.47
CA LEU A 48 19.08 -2.98 -27.47
C LEU A 48 20.07 -3.94 -26.79
N ALA A 49 19.67 -4.56 -25.68
CA ALA A 49 20.50 -5.54 -24.99
C ALA A 49 20.78 -6.77 -25.87
N GLY A 50 19.77 -7.27 -26.61
CA GLY A 50 19.95 -8.34 -27.59
C GLY A 50 20.92 -7.97 -28.70
N MET A 51 20.76 -6.77 -29.28
CA MET A 51 21.67 -6.25 -30.31
C MET A 51 23.12 -6.15 -29.83
N ILE A 52 23.36 -5.76 -28.57
CA ILE A 52 24.72 -5.72 -28.01
C ILE A 52 25.33 -7.12 -27.95
N VAL A 53 24.55 -8.13 -27.54
CA VAL A 53 25.03 -9.52 -27.50
C VAL A 53 25.37 -10.00 -28.91
N ASP A 54 24.47 -9.81 -29.86
CA ASP A 54 24.67 -10.32 -31.22
C ASP A 54 25.82 -9.59 -31.95
N LEU A 55 25.82 -8.24 -31.98
CA LEU A 55 26.80 -7.48 -32.77
C LEU A 55 28.18 -7.38 -32.12
N VAL A 56 28.26 -7.30 -30.78
CA VAL A 56 29.52 -7.07 -30.09
C VAL A 56 30.16 -8.38 -29.63
N ILE A 57 29.36 -9.34 -29.13
CA ILE A 57 29.91 -10.59 -28.59
C ILE A 57 30.08 -11.63 -29.71
N VAL A 58 29.11 -11.76 -30.62
CA VAL A 58 29.19 -12.73 -31.72
C VAL A 58 30.01 -12.18 -32.88
N ASP A 59 29.67 -10.99 -33.39
CA ASP A 59 30.33 -10.42 -34.59
C ASP A 59 31.60 -9.59 -34.29
N ARG A 60 31.98 -9.40 -33.02
CA ARG A 60 33.20 -8.68 -32.57
C ARG A 60 33.35 -7.22 -33.06
N HIS A 61 32.27 -6.51 -33.37
CA HIS A 61 32.33 -5.09 -33.75
C HIS A 61 32.42 -4.17 -32.51
N LEU A 62 33.63 -4.05 -31.94
CA LEU A 62 33.87 -3.24 -30.73
C LEU A 62 33.56 -1.75 -30.91
N ASP A 63 33.62 -1.23 -32.14
CA ASP A 63 33.34 0.18 -32.45
C ASP A 63 31.87 0.56 -32.21
N GLN A 64 30.96 -0.41 -32.25
CA GLN A 64 29.52 -0.20 -32.03
C GLN A 64 29.11 -0.29 -30.55
N LEU A 65 30.01 -0.73 -29.67
CA LEU A 65 29.72 -0.90 -28.24
C LEU A 65 29.45 0.44 -27.54
N LEU A 66 30.30 1.44 -27.77
CA LEU A 66 30.19 2.74 -27.13
C LEU A 66 28.88 3.49 -27.50
N PRO A 67 28.47 3.58 -28.78
CA PRO A 67 27.21 4.23 -29.14
C PRO A 67 25.98 3.46 -28.65
N LEU A 68 26.00 2.11 -28.64
CA LEU A 68 24.88 1.30 -28.12
C LEU A 68 24.72 1.45 -26.60
N CYS A 69 25.82 1.41 -25.84
CA CYS A 69 25.81 1.69 -24.41
C CYS A 69 25.33 3.11 -24.11
N GLY A 70 25.81 4.11 -24.86
CA GLY A 70 25.33 5.49 -24.77
C GLY A 70 23.83 5.62 -25.04
N ALA A 71 23.32 4.92 -26.06
CA ALA A 71 21.90 4.89 -26.38
C ALA A 71 21.06 4.22 -25.28
N MET A 72 21.53 3.14 -24.66
CA MET A 72 20.85 2.50 -23.53
C MET A 72 20.76 3.43 -22.31
N VAL A 73 21.86 4.10 -21.96
CA VAL A 73 21.89 5.07 -20.86
C VAL A 73 20.96 6.24 -21.17
N GLY A 74 21.04 6.80 -22.38
CA GLY A 74 20.15 7.88 -22.83
C GLY A 74 18.67 7.48 -22.79
N ALA A 75 18.32 6.31 -23.31
CA ALA A 75 16.95 5.78 -23.27
C ALA A 75 16.46 5.59 -21.83
N THR A 76 17.30 5.08 -20.93
CA THR A 76 16.95 4.88 -19.52
C THR A 76 16.74 6.19 -18.78
N LEU A 77 17.54 7.23 -19.08
CA LEU A 77 17.36 8.57 -18.53
C LEU A 77 16.05 9.20 -19.00
N VAL A 78 15.80 9.20 -20.32
CA VAL A 78 14.54 9.72 -20.91
C VAL A 78 13.34 8.98 -20.33
N ARG A 79 13.44 7.66 -20.20
CA ARG A 79 12.40 6.83 -19.58
C ARG A 79 12.12 7.23 -18.15
N THR A 80 13.17 7.41 -17.34
CA THR A 80 13.03 7.78 -15.93
C THR A 80 12.36 9.15 -15.79
N CYS A 81 12.72 10.11 -16.64
CA CYS A 81 12.06 11.42 -16.70
C CYS A 81 10.58 11.30 -17.11
N ALA A 82 10.26 10.52 -18.14
CA ALA A 82 8.89 10.27 -18.56
C ALA A 82 8.07 9.60 -17.45
N ARG A 83 8.68 8.63 -16.76
CA ARG A 83 8.09 7.91 -15.62
C ARG A 83 7.74 8.83 -14.47
N TYR A 84 8.70 9.66 -14.06
CA TYR A 84 8.48 10.67 -13.04
C TYR A 84 7.37 11.65 -13.46
N GLY A 85 7.38 12.09 -14.72
CA GLY A 85 6.40 13.02 -15.26
C GLY A 85 4.96 12.51 -15.17
N TYR A 86 4.68 11.31 -15.68
CA TYR A 86 3.32 10.77 -15.63
C TYR A 86 2.88 10.44 -14.20
N GLN A 87 3.78 9.95 -13.33
CA GLN A 87 3.46 9.66 -11.93
C GLN A 87 3.08 10.94 -11.18
N MET A 88 3.83 12.02 -11.39
CA MET A 88 3.55 13.32 -10.78
C MET A 88 2.22 13.91 -11.28
N LEU A 89 1.92 13.78 -12.57
CA LEU A 89 0.65 14.22 -13.15
C LEU A 89 -0.54 13.43 -12.57
N MET A 90 -0.39 12.11 -12.41
CA MET A 90 -1.44 11.25 -11.86
C MET A 90 -1.67 11.51 -10.36
N GLU A 91 -0.61 11.72 -9.59
CA GLU A 91 -0.74 12.07 -8.17
C GLU A 91 -1.41 13.45 -8.02
N ARG A 92 -1.03 14.44 -8.82
CA ARG A 92 -1.69 15.75 -8.84
C ARG A 92 -3.18 15.64 -9.21
N PHE A 93 -3.53 14.77 -10.16
CA PHE A 93 -4.92 14.50 -10.54
C PHE A 93 -5.73 13.97 -9.35
N GLY A 94 -5.21 12.99 -8.61
CA GLY A 94 -5.92 12.47 -7.44
C GLY A 94 -5.98 13.48 -6.29
N GLN A 95 -4.92 14.27 -6.06
CA GLN A 95 -4.88 15.34 -5.05
C GLN A 95 -5.88 16.47 -5.34
N ASN A 96 -6.06 16.86 -6.59
CA ASN A 96 -7.08 17.87 -6.94
C ASN A 96 -8.50 17.32 -6.86
N SER A 97 -8.69 16.06 -7.27
CA SER A 97 -9.99 15.39 -7.18
C SER A 97 -10.43 15.27 -5.72
N ILE A 98 -9.51 14.90 -4.82
CA ILE A 98 -9.80 14.81 -3.38
C ILE A 98 -10.04 16.17 -2.75
N TYR A 99 -9.27 17.19 -3.14
CA TYR A 99 -9.47 18.55 -2.63
C TYR A 99 -10.89 19.06 -2.91
N ARG A 100 -11.40 18.86 -4.13
CA ARG A 100 -12.79 19.21 -4.48
C ARG A 100 -13.80 18.42 -3.67
N LEU A 101 -13.58 17.10 -3.54
CA LEU A 101 -14.47 16.22 -2.79
C LEU A 101 -14.57 16.59 -1.31
N VAL A 102 -13.43 16.84 -0.66
CA VAL A 102 -13.39 17.23 0.76
C VAL A 102 -13.99 18.62 0.97
N SER A 103 -13.75 19.55 0.04
CA SER A 103 -14.36 20.88 0.08
C SER A 103 -15.90 20.80 0.04
N ASP A 104 -16.47 20.01 -0.87
CA ASP A 104 -17.92 19.86 -0.99
C ASP A 104 -18.51 19.13 0.23
N GLN A 105 -17.79 18.14 0.79
CA GLN A 105 -18.18 17.51 2.06
C GLN A 105 -18.18 18.48 3.23
N TYR A 106 -17.19 19.38 3.30
CA TYR A 106 -17.08 20.38 4.35
C TYR A 106 -18.22 21.41 4.27
N GLU A 107 -18.53 21.90 3.06
CA GLU A 107 -19.67 22.79 2.82
C GLU A 107 -21.00 22.11 3.19
N LYS A 108 -21.15 20.82 2.86
CA LYS A 108 -22.33 20.05 3.26
C LYS A 108 -22.44 19.92 4.77
N LEU A 109 -21.32 19.69 5.46
CA LEU A 109 -21.26 19.58 6.92
C LEU A 109 -21.72 20.87 7.62
N HIS A 110 -21.39 22.03 7.07
CA HIS A 110 -21.85 23.33 7.59
C HIS A 110 -23.35 23.57 7.38
N SER A 111 -23.95 22.97 6.35
CA SER A 111 -25.40 23.09 6.08
C SER A 111 -26.29 22.15 6.92
N LEU A 112 -25.68 21.21 7.66
CA LEU A 112 -26.41 20.20 8.43
C LEU A 112 -26.90 20.76 9.77
N ASP A 113 -28.06 20.28 10.21
CA ASP A 113 -28.72 20.71 11.43
C ASP A 113 -28.17 20.00 12.67
N PHE A 114 -28.48 20.54 13.86
CA PHE A 114 -27.99 20.00 15.12
C PHE A 114 -28.45 18.56 15.37
N THR A 115 -29.58 18.14 14.78
CA THR A 115 -30.09 16.76 14.88
C THR A 115 -29.10 15.75 14.29
N TYR A 116 -28.42 16.09 13.19
CA TYR A 116 -27.41 15.23 12.58
C TYR A 116 -26.19 15.03 13.50
N PHE A 117 -25.73 16.10 14.14
CA PHE A 117 -24.59 16.06 15.07
C PHE A 117 -24.89 15.32 16.37
N ASN A 118 -26.16 15.27 16.81
CA ASN A 118 -26.56 14.47 17.96
C ASN A 118 -26.61 12.96 17.66
N HIS A 119 -26.84 12.56 16.40
CA HIS A 119 -26.93 11.15 16.02
C HIS A 119 -25.61 10.56 15.49
N THR A 120 -24.69 11.41 15.04
CA THR A 120 -23.43 10.97 14.40
C THR A 120 -22.23 11.29 15.28
N ARG A 121 -21.39 10.30 15.57
CA ARG A 121 -20.17 10.52 16.37
C ARG A 121 -19.17 11.38 15.58
N THR A 122 -18.55 12.35 16.24
CA THR A 122 -17.53 13.23 15.62
C THR A 122 -16.37 12.42 14.99
N GLY A 123 -16.00 11.29 15.60
CA GLY A 123 -14.97 10.39 15.05
C GLY A 123 -15.34 9.78 13.70
N ASP A 124 -16.61 9.45 13.48
CA ASP A 124 -17.08 8.88 12.21
C ASP A 124 -17.06 9.93 11.09
N ILE A 125 -17.37 11.18 11.42
CA ILE A 125 -17.28 12.32 10.49
C ILE A 125 -15.82 12.53 10.09
N MET A 126 -14.91 12.55 11.07
CA MET A 126 -13.48 12.74 10.82
C MET A 126 -12.90 11.61 9.97
N ASN A 127 -13.26 10.35 10.25
CA ASN A 127 -12.78 9.20 9.49
C ASN A 127 -13.26 9.24 8.02
N ARG A 128 -14.50 9.66 7.78
CA ARG A 128 -15.03 9.84 6.42
C ARG A 128 -14.28 10.93 5.64
N LEU A 129 -14.02 12.07 6.28
CA LEU A 129 -13.29 13.19 5.67
C LEU A 129 -11.80 12.90 5.43
N THR A 130 -11.21 11.99 6.20
CA THR A 130 -9.77 11.69 6.13
C THR A 130 -9.50 10.33 5.52
N ALA A 131 -9.74 9.24 6.25
CA ALA A 131 -9.36 7.88 5.85
C ALA A 131 -10.12 7.38 4.61
N ASP A 132 -11.45 7.52 4.58
CA ASP A 132 -12.25 7.04 3.45
C ASP A 132 -11.92 7.84 2.18
N THR A 133 -11.71 9.14 2.35
CA THR A 133 -11.38 10.04 1.26
C THR A 133 -9.95 9.79 0.77
N ASP A 134 -8.98 9.54 1.65
CA ASP A 134 -7.61 9.15 1.27
C ASP A 134 -7.56 7.83 0.50
N ALA A 135 -8.39 6.84 0.88
CA ALA A 135 -8.54 5.60 0.13
C ALA A 135 -9.03 5.85 -1.31
N ILE A 136 -9.95 6.80 -1.51
CA ILE A 136 -10.40 7.22 -2.84
C ILE A 136 -9.26 7.87 -3.64
N ARG A 137 -8.46 8.75 -3.02
CA ARG A 137 -7.26 9.32 -3.67
C ARG A 137 -6.29 8.22 -4.05
N HIS A 138 -5.96 7.30 -3.16
CA HIS A 138 -5.05 6.20 -3.46
C HIS A 138 -5.56 5.35 -4.65
N PHE A 139 -6.87 5.11 -4.72
CA PHE A 139 -7.48 4.42 -5.84
C PHE A 139 -7.34 5.19 -7.17
N LEU A 140 -7.60 6.50 -7.17
CA LEU A 140 -7.49 7.37 -8.34
C LEU A 140 -6.02 7.56 -8.77
N SER A 141 -5.14 7.93 -7.85
CA SER A 141 -3.75 8.28 -8.14
C SER A 141 -2.86 7.08 -8.42
N TRP A 142 -3.01 5.98 -7.66
CA TRP A 142 -2.06 4.87 -7.67
C TRP A 142 -2.65 3.59 -8.28
N VAL A 143 -3.77 3.09 -7.74
CA VAL A 143 -4.34 1.80 -8.16
C VAL A 143 -4.71 1.83 -9.64
N THR A 144 -5.35 2.91 -10.09
CA THR A 144 -5.81 3.03 -11.48
C THR A 144 -4.64 2.92 -12.48
N TYR A 145 -3.56 3.69 -12.30
CA TYR A 145 -2.43 3.60 -13.22
C TYR A 145 -1.67 2.28 -13.06
N ASN A 146 -1.55 1.75 -11.83
CA ASN A 146 -0.80 0.52 -11.58
C ASN A 146 -1.45 -0.68 -12.29
N VAL A 147 -2.78 -0.77 -12.29
CA VAL A 147 -3.50 -1.80 -13.06
C VAL A 147 -3.21 -1.66 -14.55
N VAL A 148 -3.26 -0.45 -15.10
CA VAL A 148 -2.93 -0.20 -16.51
C VAL A 148 -1.46 -0.52 -16.81
N ASP A 149 -0.54 -0.17 -15.91
CA ASP A 149 0.89 -0.48 -15.96
C ASP A 149 1.14 -1.99 -16.07
N CYS A 150 0.56 -2.77 -15.16
CA CYS A 150 0.68 -4.22 -15.16
C CYS A 150 0.10 -4.86 -16.43
N VAL A 151 -1.07 -4.41 -16.89
CA VAL A 151 -1.70 -4.94 -18.10
C VAL A 151 -0.87 -4.61 -19.35
N CYS A 152 -0.41 -3.36 -19.49
CA CYS A 152 0.42 -2.93 -20.61
C CYS A 152 1.79 -3.65 -20.62
N LEU A 153 2.42 -3.80 -19.46
CA LEU A 153 3.69 -4.54 -19.33
C LEU A 153 3.51 -6.02 -19.66
N PHE A 154 2.42 -6.65 -19.19
CA PHE A 154 2.15 -8.05 -19.48
C PHE A 154 1.88 -8.28 -20.97
N ILE A 155 0.95 -7.54 -21.56
CA ILE A 155 0.60 -7.68 -22.99
C ILE A 155 1.78 -7.30 -23.87
N GLY A 156 2.45 -6.20 -23.56
CA GLY A 156 3.56 -5.72 -24.38
C GLY A 156 4.81 -6.58 -24.28
N SER A 157 5.15 -7.12 -23.10
CA SER A 157 6.25 -8.08 -22.97
C SER A 157 5.94 -9.38 -23.73
N LEU A 158 4.70 -9.86 -23.66
CA LEU A 158 4.25 -11.03 -24.42
C LEU A 158 4.35 -10.77 -25.92
N ALA A 159 3.88 -9.60 -26.41
CA ALA A 159 3.97 -9.22 -27.82
C ALA A 159 5.43 -9.19 -28.30
N VAL A 160 6.34 -8.53 -27.58
CA VAL A 160 7.77 -8.48 -27.92
C VAL A 160 8.39 -9.87 -27.94
N MET A 161 8.08 -10.73 -26.94
CA MET A 161 8.58 -12.11 -26.94
C MET A 161 8.10 -12.91 -28.14
N PHE A 162 6.83 -12.78 -28.54
CA PHE A 162 6.30 -13.45 -29.73
C PHE A 162 6.99 -12.98 -31.03
N THR A 163 7.41 -11.71 -31.11
CA THR A 163 8.14 -11.21 -32.28
C THR A 163 9.58 -11.74 -32.38
N ILE A 164 10.23 -12.03 -31.23
CA ILE A 164 11.60 -12.54 -31.21
C ILE A 164 11.61 -14.05 -31.47
N GLU A 165 10.90 -14.85 -30.66
CA GLU A 165 10.83 -16.30 -30.82
C GLU A 165 9.53 -16.87 -30.23
N TRP A 166 8.60 -17.21 -31.12
CA TRP A 166 7.26 -17.67 -30.75
C TRP A 166 7.27 -19.01 -29.99
N ARG A 167 8.28 -19.87 -30.20
CA ARG A 167 8.37 -21.18 -29.52
C ARG A 167 8.69 -21.02 -28.04
N LEU A 168 9.61 -20.11 -27.70
CA LEU A 168 9.94 -19.77 -26.31
C LEU A 168 8.78 -19.05 -25.62
N ALA A 169 8.11 -18.13 -26.33
CA ALA A 169 6.93 -17.45 -25.82
C ALA A 169 5.80 -18.42 -25.45
N LEU A 170 5.51 -19.41 -26.30
CA LEU A 170 4.52 -20.45 -26.00
C LEU A 170 4.90 -21.32 -24.81
N ALA A 171 6.18 -21.68 -24.66
CA ALA A 171 6.65 -22.45 -23.51
C ALA A 171 6.43 -21.68 -22.19
N LEU A 172 6.74 -20.38 -22.16
CA LEU A 172 6.48 -19.52 -20.99
C LEU A 172 4.98 -19.32 -20.73
N LEU A 173 4.20 -19.17 -21.80
CA LEU A 173 2.74 -19.04 -21.70
C LEU A 173 2.11 -20.31 -21.13
N ALA A 174 2.63 -21.49 -21.46
CA ALA A 174 2.19 -22.76 -20.88
C ALA A 174 2.53 -22.90 -19.39
N ILE A 175 3.64 -22.33 -18.92
CA ILE A 175 4.04 -22.33 -17.50
C ILE A 175 3.21 -21.30 -16.68
N THR A 176 2.81 -20.19 -17.30
CA THR A 176 2.04 -19.11 -16.65
C THR A 176 0.77 -19.56 -15.91
N PRO A 177 -0.14 -20.39 -16.47
CA PRO A 177 -1.34 -20.84 -15.76
C PRO A 177 -1.01 -21.73 -14.56
N PHE A 178 0.07 -22.53 -14.63
CA PHE A 178 0.54 -23.33 -13.50
C PHE A 178 1.02 -22.44 -12.35
N LEU A 179 1.82 -21.41 -12.66
CA LEU A 179 2.25 -20.40 -11.68
C LEU A 179 1.04 -19.66 -11.08
N ALA A 180 0.09 -19.26 -11.91
CA ALA A 180 -1.13 -18.58 -11.47
C ALA A 180 -2.01 -19.47 -10.59
N TYR A 181 -2.04 -20.78 -10.84
CA TYR A 181 -2.73 -21.75 -9.99
C TYR A 181 -2.04 -21.87 -8.63
N CYS A 182 -0.73 -22.07 -8.59
CA CYS A 182 0.05 -22.12 -7.35
C CYS A 182 -0.10 -20.84 -6.52
N ALA A 183 -0.01 -19.67 -7.15
CA ALA A 183 -0.22 -18.38 -6.50
C ALA A 183 -1.64 -18.24 -5.93
N ARG A 184 -2.67 -18.68 -6.66
CA ARG A 184 -4.06 -18.68 -6.16
C ARG A 184 -4.25 -19.62 -4.97
N GLN A 185 -3.64 -20.80 -5.01
CA GLN A 185 -3.71 -21.74 -3.88
C GLN A 185 -3.02 -21.15 -2.65
N LEU A 186 -1.83 -20.56 -2.80
CA LEU A 186 -1.16 -19.86 -1.71
C LEU A 186 -2.01 -18.72 -1.15
N ALA A 187 -2.58 -17.88 -2.02
CA ALA A 187 -3.43 -16.77 -1.61
C ALA A 187 -4.69 -17.23 -0.85
N LYS A 188 -5.31 -18.34 -1.25
CA LYS A 188 -6.46 -18.92 -0.55
C LYS A 188 -6.12 -19.40 0.87
N HIS A 189 -4.93 -19.95 1.07
CA HIS A 189 -4.48 -20.41 2.39
C HIS A 189 -3.96 -19.25 3.26
N ALA A 190 -3.29 -18.27 2.66
CA ALA A 190 -2.75 -17.13 3.39
C ALA A 190 -3.85 -16.14 3.85
N ARG A 191 -4.91 -15.94 3.04
CA ARG A 191 -5.99 -15.00 3.36
C ARG A 191 -6.67 -15.24 4.73
N PRO A 192 -7.12 -16.45 5.10
CA PRO A 192 -7.71 -16.67 6.42
C PRO A 192 -6.71 -16.47 7.56
N LEU A 193 -5.42 -16.79 7.36
CA LEU A 193 -4.38 -16.54 8.36
C LEU A 193 -4.14 -15.04 8.58
N PHE A 194 -4.10 -14.24 7.52
CA PHE A 194 -4.02 -12.78 7.65
C PHE A 194 -5.25 -12.19 8.32
N LEU A 195 -6.44 -12.75 8.08
CA LEU A 195 -7.67 -12.32 8.75
C LEU A 195 -7.62 -12.64 10.25
N SER A 196 -7.23 -13.86 10.63
CA SER A 196 -7.11 -14.23 12.05
C SER A 196 -6.03 -13.40 12.77
N MET A 197 -4.89 -13.12 12.12
CA MET A 197 -3.87 -12.21 12.63
C MET A 197 -4.42 -10.80 12.85
N ARG A 198 -5.15 -10.25 11.87
CA ARG A 198 -5.75 -8.91 11.99
C ARG A 198 -6.79 -8.83 13.10
N GLU A 199 -7.59 -9.88 13.30
CA GLU A 199 -8.55 -9.96 14.41
C GLU A 199 -7.86 -10.03 15.77
N SER A 200 -6.81 -10.83 15.92
CA SER A 200 -6.06 -10.91 17.18
C SER A 200 -5.36 -9.57 17.50
N LEU A 201 -4.79 -8.90 16.50
CA LEU A 201 -4.25 -7.54 16.67
C LEU A 201 -5.32 -6.51 17.05
N ALA A 202 -6.52 -6.61 16.47
CA ALA A 202 -7.63 -5.73 16.83
C ALA A 202 -8.08 -5.95 18.28
N ARG A 203 -8.14 -7.20 18.76
CA ARG A 203 -8.43 -7.53 20.16
C ARG A 203 -7.38 -6.98 21.11
N LEU A 204 -6.09 -7.16 20.81
CA LEU A 204 -4.99 -6.61 21.60
C LEU A 204 -5.07 -5.08 21.69
N ASN A 205 -5.20 -4.39 20.56
CA ASN A 205 -5.32 -2.94 20.55
C ASN A 205 -6.53 -2.44 21.33
N SER A 206 -7.65 -3.18 21.29
CA SER A 206 -8.84 -2.82 22.07
C SER A 206 -8.60 -2.95 23.58
N MET A 207 -7.91 -4.01 24.01
CA MET A 207 -7.56 -4.22 25.42
C MET A 207 -6.57 -3.18 25.95
N VAL A 208 -5.51 -2.88 25.18
CA VAL A 208 -4.55 -1.83 25.52
C VAL A 208 -5.27 -0.49 25.64
N LYS A 209 -6.18 -0.18 24.71
CA LYS A 209 -6.98 1.04 24.75
C LYS A 209 -7.87 1.12 26.00
N GLU A 210 -8.58 0.05 26.34
CA GLU A 210 -9.43 -0.02 27.54
C GLU A 210 -8.60 0.17 28.83
N ASN A 211 -7.42 -0.46 28.91
CA ASN A 211 -6.52 -0.29 30.05
C ASN A 211 -5.95 1.13 30.16
N ILE A 212 -5.63 1.79 29.04
CA ILE A 212 -5.17 3.19 29.05
C ILE A 212 -6.31 4.14 29.46
N GLU A 213 -7.51 3.99 28.88
CA GLU A 213 -8.67 4.83 29.22
C GLU A 213 -9.15 4.59 30.66
N GLY A 214 -9.05 3.34 31.12
CA GLY A 214 -9.46 2.88 32.45
C GLY A 214 -8.35 2.82 33.49
N ASN A 215 -7.16 3.38 33.24
CA ASN A 215 -5.98 3.20 34.10
C ASN A 215 -6.27 3.52 35.57
N ARG A 216 -7.00 4.62 35.82
CA ARG A 216 -7.39 5.03 37.18
C ARG A 216 -8.30 4.02 37.88
N VAL A 217 -9.12 3.28 37.15
CA VAL A 217 -9.97 2.19 37.68
C VAL A 217 -9.13 0.95 37.97
N VAL A 218 -8.21 0.59 37.07
CA VAL A 218 -7.29 -0.54 37.25
C VAL A 218 -6.43 -0.35 38.51
N GLN A 219 -5.88 0.86 38.70
CA GLN A 219 -5.12 1.26 39.89
C GLN A 219 -5.99 1.27 41.16
N ALA A 220 -7.21 1.81 41.09
CA ALA A 220 -8.12 1.87 42.25
C ALA A 220 -8.51 0.48 42.78
N PHE A 221 -8.53 -0.55 41.92
CA PHE A 221 -8.81 -1.94 42.31
C PHE A 221 -7.55 -2.79 42.48
N VAL A 222 -6.34 -2.22 42.32
CA VAL A 222 -5.04 -2.93 42.40
C VAL A 222 -5.04 -4.19 41.51
N ARG A 223 -5.56 -4.05 40.28
CA ARG A 223 -5.74 -5.15 39.32
C ARG A 223 -4.72 -5.18 38.18
N GLU A 224 -3.64 -4.41 38.28
CA GLU A 224 -2.57 -4.38 37.26
C GLU A 224 -2.01 -5.78 36.94
N PRO A 225 -1.73 -6.67 37.92
CA PRO A 225 -1.21 -8.01 37.62
C PRO A 225 -2.23 -8.89 36.86
N TYR A 226 -3.54 -8.63 37.05
CA TYR A 226 -4.60 -9.34 36.35
C TYR A 226 -4.66 -8.90 34.88
N GLU A 227 -4.60 -7.60 34.61
CA GLU A 227 -4.62 -7.06 33.24
C GLU A 227 -3.34 -7.39 32.47
N ILE A 228 -2.18 -7.40 33.12
CA ILE A 228 -0.91 -7.87 32.50
C ILE A 228 -1.01 -9.34 32.11
N ARG A 229 -1.50 -10.22 33.01
CA ARG A 229 -1.66 -11.64 32.68
C ARG A 229 -2.65 -11.86 31.53
N LYS A 230 -3.75 -11.10 31.51
CA LYS A 230 -4.75 -11.15 30.43
C LYS A 230 -4.15 -10.68 29.11
N LEU A 231 -3.31 -9.65 29.12
CA LEU A 231 -2.55 -9.18 27.95
C LEU A 231 -1.58 -10.27 27.46
N ASP A 232 -0.84 -10.92 28.37
CA ASP A 232 0.10 -12.00 28.05
C ASP A 232 -0.61 -13.20 27.41
N GLU A 233 -1.78 -13.58 27.90
CA GLU A 233 -2.62 -14.64 27.31
C GLU A 233 -3.05 -14.30 25.88
N HIS A 234 -3.42 -13.05 25.60
CA HIS A 234 -3.80 -12.61 24.26
C HIS A 234 -2.60 -12.38 23.33
N ASN A 235 -1.45 -11.96 23.88
CA ASN A 235 -0.19 -11.87 23.15
C ASN A 235 0.27 -13.26 22.70
N ALA A 236 0.13 -14.29 23.55
CA ALA A 236 0.43 -15.67 23.17
C ALA A 236 -0.51 -16.22 22.08
N ALA A 237 -1.72 -15.68 21.96
CA ALA A 237 -2.67 -16.02 20.90
C ALA A 237 -2.41 -15.29 19.56
N VAL A 238 -1.59 -14.24 19.56
CA VAL A 238 -0.98 -13.70 18.34
C VAL A 238 0.26 -14.54 18.04
N ASP A 239 0.21 -15.29 16.96
CA ASP A 239 1.28 -16.17 16.44
C ASP A 239 2.71 -15.70 16.83
N PRO A 240 3.56 -16.55 17.46
CA PRO A 240 4.87 -16.17 18.01
C PRO A 240 5.84 -15.51 17.02
N HIS A 241 5.58 -15.57 15.72
CA HIS A 241 6.36 -14.91 14.68
C HIS A 241 6.03 -13.42 14.47
N VAL A 242 4.90 -12.95 15.01
CA VAL A 242 4.49 -11.53 15.01
C VAL A 242 4.44 -11.05 16.47
N CYS A 243 5.57 -11.16 17.17
CA CYS A 243 5.66 -10.72 18.55
C CYS A 243 5.77 -9.18 18.59
N LEU A 244 4.62 -8.50 18.58
CA LEU A 244 4.54 -7.09 19.01
C LEU A 244 4.65 -7.09 20.54
N VAL A 245 5.88 -7.06 21.04
CA VAL A 245 6.12 -6.87 22.48
C VAL A 245 5.79 -5.41 22.80
N VAL A 246 4.51 -5.15 23.13
CA VAL A 246 4.12 -3.93 23.85
C VAL A 246 4.44 -4.20 25.32
N ASP A 247 5.68 -3.93 25.71
CA ASP A 247 6.11 -4.10 27.09
C ASP A 247 5.55 -2.96 27.94
N CYS A 248 4.46 -3.21 28.65
CA CYS A 248 3.79 -2.21 29.48
C CYS A 248 4.59 -1.88 30.76
N SER A 249 5.68 -2.61 31.04
CA SER A 249 6.51 -2.42 32.25
C SER A 249 7.38 -1.16 32.25
N THR A 250 7.38 -0.37 31.16
CA THR A 250 8.23 0.83 31.02
C THR A 250 7.51 2.16 31.23
N VAL A 251 6.21 2.17 31.56
CA VAL A 251 5.42 3.41 31.76
C VAL A 251 5.31 3.78 33.25
N GLU A 252 6.35 3.55 34.06
CA GLU A 252 6.27 3.77 35.51
C GLU A 252 7.46 4.50 36.17
N ASP A 253 8.20 5.36 35.46
CA ASP A 253 9.39 6.01 36.08
C ASP A 253 9.45 7.56 36.06
N HIS A 254 8.31 8.26 35.97
CA HIS A 254 8.32 9.74 35.98
C HIS A 254 7.46 10.45 37.04
N THR A 255 7.01 9.78 38.10
CA THR A 255 6.19 10.45 39.15
C THR A 255 6.60 10.23 40.62
N LEU A 256 7.78 9.69 40.93
CA LEU A 256 8.23 9.54 42.33
C LEU A 256 9.58 10.26 42.60
N PRO A 257 9.63 11.24 43.52
CA PRO A 257 10.90 11.76 44.03
C PRO A 257 11.33 10.92 45.25
N GLY A 258 12.40 10.12 45.12
CA GLY A 258 13.00 9.40 46.25
C GLY A 258 14.27 8.63 45.86
N PRO A 259 15.32 8.58 46.69
CA PRO A 259 16.66 8.27 46.22
C PRO A 259 16.98 6.77 46.18
N ALA A 260 17.74 6.40 45.15
CA ALA A 260 18.75 5.35 45.14
C ALA A 260 18.30 3.90 45.40
N HIS A 261 18.04 3.16 44.31
CA HIS A 261 18.63 1.84 44.17
C HIS A 261 18.98 1.57 42.70
N ARG A 262 20.22 1.15 42.45
CA ARG A 262 20.82 0.89 41.13
C ARG A 262 19.88 0.10 40.20
N ALA A 263 19.55 0.69 39.07
CA ALA A 263 19.01 -0.03 37.91
C ALA A 263 20.14 -0.83 37.25
N ASP A 264 20.06 -2.16 37.37
CA ASP A 264 20.82 -3.09 36.55
C ASP A 264 20.16 -3.17 35.18
N LEU A 265 20.76 -2.53 34.18
CA LEU A 265 20.40 -2.65 32.76
C LEU A 265 20.79 -4.06 32.28
N SER A 266 19.97 -5.07 32.61
CA SER A 266 19.97 -6.34 31.89
C SER A 266 18.71 -6.43 31.04
N VAL A 267 18.90 -6.23 29.73
CA VAL A 267 17.94 -6.62 28.68
C VAL A 267 17.76 -8.13 28.79
N ARG A 268 16.81 -8.59 29.60
CA ARG A 268 16.36 -9.98 29.57
C ARG A 268 15.50 -10.17 28.33
N GLN A 269 16.16 -10.47 27.21
CA GLN A 269 15.53 -11.28 26.15
C GLN A 269 15.18 -12.63 26.78
N ARG A 270 13.96 -12.78 27.31
CA ARG A 270 13.40 -14.12 27.51
C ARG A 270 13.03 -14.64 26.13
N SER A 271 13.96 -15.36 25.51
CA SER A 271 13.64 -16.32 24.46
C SER A 271 12.76 -17.40 25.06
N VAL A 272 11.45 -17.23 25.02
CA VAL A 272 10.50 -18.32 25.24
C VAL A 272 10.38 -19.08 23.92
N VAL A 273 11.49 -19.72 23.52
CA VAL A 273 11.47 -20.81 22.57
C VAL A 273 11.53 -22.07 23.43
N PRO A 274 10.44 -22.84 23.58
CA PRO A 274 10.56 -24.16 24.19
C PRO A 274 11.46 -25.01 23.30
N ALA A 275 12.59 -25.44 23.83
CA ALA A 275 13.63 -26.24 23.17
C ALA A 275 13.20 -27.71 22.94
N ASP A 276 11.91 -27.96 22.71
CA ASP A 276 11.35 -29.29 22.47
C ASP A 276 10.46 -29.29 21.23
N ARG A 277 11.08 -29.07 20.06
CA ARG A 277 10.68 -29.67 18.78
C ARG A 277 11.67 -29.32 17.67
N VAL A 278 12.86 -29.89 17.75
CA VAL A 278 13.68 -30.21 16.57
C VAL A 278 13.81 -31.73 16.53
N LYS A 279 12.82 -32.37 15.90
CA LYS A 279 12.91 -33.64 15.18
C LYS A 279 11.89 -33.61 14.05
#